data_AF-Q7NDA3-F1
#
_entry.id   AF-Q7NDA3-F1
#
_cell.length_a   1.000
_cell.length_b   1.000
_cell.length_c   1.000
_cell.angle_alpha   90.00
_cell.angle_beta   90.00
_cell.angle_gamma   90.00
#
_symmetry.space_group_name_H-M   'P 1'
#
loop_
_entity.id
_entity.type
_entity.pdbx_description
1 polymer ?
#
loop_
_entity_poly.entity_id
_entity_poly.type
_entity_poly.pdbx_seq_one_letter_code
_entity_poly.pdbx_strand_id
1 'polypeptide(L)'
;MQKCLIVQVLGNSDIQIDSNNARDRLGNCYSNEEINEAAQKCKTKYAEGRHAVNFRFLSELHRQLTGEAEYTFCVLLTDQTQWLNCNRQAPEDWQRIAISDGHWWRELLLEWCHREGLICQPVEVTVKPEISHGVADWEAMAELVHGVLKTHIQYKNETATFAAFGSIFDKILIQHSSGTAALSSALYLWGIEQRLTNQNVEFIYLAQEEGGSKSTAHSGSHWQRRLKAPQVSQLIDIQDFGGALGVNIERDDS
;
A
#
# COMPACT_ATOMS: atom_id res chain seq x y z
N MET A 1 -15.78 -10.27 17.09
CA MET A 1 -15.35 -10.21 15.68
C MET A 1 -13.92 -9.71 15.69
N GLN A 2 -13.03 -10.30 14.91
CA GLN A 2 -11.62 -9.86 14.84
C GLN A 2 -11.56 -8.46 14.20
N LYS A 3 -10.74 -7.57 14.74
CA LYS A 3 -10.49 -6.23 14.19
C LYS A 3 -9.20 -6.21 13.39
N CYS A 4 -9.28 -5.86 12.11
CA CYS A 4 -8.17 -5.87 11.17
C CYS A 4 -7.85 -4.45 10.68
N LEU A 5 -6.58 -4.05 10.74
CA LEU A 5 -6.09 -2.86 10.05
C LEU A 5 -5.52 -3.29 8.70
N ILE A 6 -6.10 -2.82 7.61
CA ILE A 6 -5.60 -3.09 6.26
C ILE A 6 -4.69 -1.93 5.88
N VAL A 7 -3.41 -2.19 5.65
CA VAL A 7 -2.45 -1.19 5.18
C VAL A 7 -2.15 -1.47 3.71
N GLN A 8 -2.32 -0.46 2.86
CA GLN A 8 -2.06 -0.58 1.43
C GLN A 8 -1.60 0.75 0.84
N VAL A 9 -0.98 0.68 -0.33
CA VAL A 9 -0.65 1.86 -1.13
C VAL A 9 -1.74 2.10 -2.15
N LEU A 10 -2.21 3.34 -2.29
CA LEU A 10 -3.06 3.69 -3.43
C LEU A 10 -2.18 3.92 -4.65
N GLY A 11 -2.34 3.05 -5.65
CA GLY A 11 -1.67 3.18 -6.93
C GLY A 11 -2.68 3.23 -8.07
N ASN A 12 -2.20 3.66 -9.23
CA ASN A 12 -2.99 3.78 -10.45
C ASN A 12 -3.61 2.43 -10.91
N SER A 13 -3.04 1.29 -10.50
CA SER A 13 -3.58 -0.04 -10.78
C SER A 13 -4.89 -0.34 -10.04
N ASP A 14 -5.17 0.38 -8.96
CA ASP A 14 -6.37 0.25 -8.14
C ASP A 14 -7.53 1.10 -8.67
N ILE A 15 -7.22 2.19 -9.37
CA ILE A 15 -8.21 3.19 -9.76
C ILE A 15 -8.83 2.83 -11.11
N GLN A 16 -10.14 2.60 -11.12
CA GLN A 16 -10.96 2.39 -12.30
C GLN A 16 -12.01 3.49 -12.41
N ILE A 17 -12.03 4.18 -13.55
CA ILE A 17 -13.01 5.23 -13.84
C ILE A 17 -13.64 4.91 -15.19
N ASP A 18 -14.96 4.94 -15.26
CA ASP A 18 -15.76 4.56 -16.42
C ASP A 18 -15.55 5.42 -17.67
N SER A 19 -15.08 6.65 -17.50
CA SER A 19 -14.75 7.53 -18.63
C SER A 19 -13.24 7.61 -18.87
N ASN A 20 -12.81 7.19 -20.06
CA ASN A 20 -11.46 7.47 -20.57
C ASN A 20 -11.09 8.96 -20.34
N ASN A 21 -12.08 9.85 -20.54
CA ASN A 21 -11.94 11.30 -20.35
C ASN A 21 -11.45 11.76 -18.97
N ALA A 22 -11.74 11.11 -17.84
CA ALA A 22 -11.37 11.64 -16.52
C ALA A 22 -9.90 11.33 -16.17
N ARG A 23 -9.46 10.10 -16.44
CA ARG A 23 -8.07 9.68 -16.26
C ARG A 23 -7.16 10.33 -17.32
N ASP A 24 -7.65 10.44 -18.56
CA ASP A 24 -6.96 11.19 -19.63
C ASP A 24 -6.89 12.68 -19.29
N ARG A 25 -7.87 13.25 -18.56
CA ARG A 25 -7.83 14.66 -18.12
C ARG A 25 -6.76 14.92 -17.08
N LEU A 26 -6.58 14.05 -16.09
CA LEU A 26 -5.44 14.14 -15.16
C LEU A 26 -4.12 13.82 -15.85
N GLY A 27 -4.16 13.03 -16.92
CA GLY A 27 -3.02 12.84 -17.79
C GLY A 27 -2.64 14.12 -18.53
N ASN A 28 -3.58 14.86 -19.10
CA ASN A 28 -3.27 16.02 -19.94
C ASN A 28 -3.03 17.32 -19.14
N CYS A 29 -2.38 17.22 -17.97
CA CYS A 29 -2.03 18.35 -17.11
C CYS A 29 -0.50 18.53 -17.05
N TYR A 30 -0.05 19.78 -17.09
CA TYR A 30 1.36 20.15 -17.14
C TYR A 30 1.80 21.04 -15.96
N SER A 31 0.91 21.29 -14.99
CA SER A 31 1.22 22.01 -13.75
C SER A 31 0.39 21.49 -12.56
N ASN A 32 0.81 21.83 -11.33
CA ASN A 32 0.09 21.41 -10.12
C ASN A 32 -1.32 21.99 -10.08
N GLU A 33 -1.47 23.23 -10.54
CA GLU A 33 -2.76 23.92 -10.60
C GLU A 33 -3.71 23.19 -11.54
N GLU A 34 -3.23 22.76 -12.71
CA GLU A 34 -4.03 22.01 -13.68
C GLU A 34 -4.46 20.64 -13.14
N ILE A 35 -3.56 19.90 -12.47
CA ILE A 35 -3.88 18.61 -11.87
C ILE A 35 -4.92 18.80 -10.76
N ASN A 36 -4.70 19.76 -9.86
CA ASN A 36 -5.62 20.03 -8.78
C ASN A 36 -7.02 20.38 -9.33
N GLU A 37 -7.10 21.24 -10.35
CA GLU A 37 -8.38 21.58 -10.98
C GLU A 37 -9.04 20.35 -11.64
N ALA A 38 -8.27 19.50 -12.32
CA ALA A 38 -8.76 18.27 -12.93
C ALA A 38 -9.26 17.27 -11.88
N ALA A 39 -8.53 17.10 -10.78
CA ALA A 39 -8.90 16.23 -9.66
C ALA A 39 -10.21 16.71 -9.00
N GLN A 40 -10.35 18.03 -8.76
CA GLN A 40 -11.58 18.61 -8.23
C GLN A 40 -12.76 18.43 -9.19
N LYS A 41 -12.56 18.64 -10.50
CA LYS A 41 -13.60 18.38 -11.52
C LYS A 41 -14.02 16.92 -11.52
N CYS A 42 -13.08 15.98 -11.37
CA CYS A 42 -13.38 14.55 -11.27
C CYS A 42 -14.22 14.25 -10.03
N LYS A 43 -13.84 14.78 -8.86
CA LYS A 43 -14.60 14.68 -7.61
C LYS A 43 -16.04 15.20 -7.77
N THR A 44 -16.22 16.41 -8.28
CA THR A 44 -17.56 17.00 -8.45
C THR A 44 -18.45 16.12 -9.32
N LYS A 45 -17.94 15.62 -10.44
CA LYS A 45 -18.72 14.76 -11.33
C LYS A 45 -19.05 13.40 -10.70
N TYR A 46 -18.16 12.80 -9.93
CA TYR A 46 -18.46 11.61 -9.13
C TYR A 46 -19.54 11.90 -8.09
N ALA A 47 -19.44 13.06 -7.42
CA ALA A 47 -20.41 13.50 -6.44
C ALA A 47 -21.83 13.61 -7.04
N GLU A 48 -21.92 14.16 -8.26
CA GLU A 48 -23.14 14.31 -9.06
C GLU A 48 -23.64 13.00 -9.70
N GLY A 49 -22.95 11.87 -9.51
CA GLY A 49 -23.32 10.58 -10.14
C GLY A 49 -23.07 10.53 -11.66
N ARG A 50 -22.24 11.43 -12.19
CA ARG A 50 -21.90 11.52 -13.62
C ARG A 50 -20.69 10.67 -14.03
N HIS A 51 -19.95 10.15 -13.06
CA HIS A 51 -18.87 9.18 -13.24
C HIS A 51 -19.05 8.03 -12.26
N ALA A 52 -18.79 6.81 -12.71
CA ALA A 52 -18.54 5.66 -11.86
C ALA A 52 -17.04 5.54 -11.61
N VAL A 53 -16.68 5.49 -10.34
CA VAL A 53 -15.31 5.30 -9.85
C VAL A 53 -15.32 4.05 -8.98
N ASN A 54 -14.34 3.19 -9.18
CA ASN A 54 -14.13 1.99 -8.39
C ASN A 54 -12.64 1.90 -8.02
N PHE A 55 -12.37 1.67 -6.74
CA PHE A 55 -11.06 1.29 -6.25
C PHE A 55 -11.01 -0.23 -6.16
N ARG A 56 -10.58 -0.87 -7.25
CA ARG A 56 -10.72 -2.31 -7.52
C ARG A 56 -10.28 -3.18 -6.35
N PHE A 57 -9.09 -2.94 -5.82
CA PHE A 57 -8.50 -3.75 -4.75
C PHE A 57 -9.18 -3.48 -3.40
N LEU A 58 -9.56 -2.23 -3.12
CA LEU A 58 -10.37 -1.92 -1.93
C LEU A 58 -11.73 -2.61 -1.99
N SER A 59 -12.41 -2.56 -3.15
CA SER A 59 -13.69 -3.22 -3.40
C SER A 59 -13.58 -4.73 -3.24
N GLU A 60 -12.51 -5.33 -3.76
CA GLU A 60 -12.28 -6.77 -3.64
C GLU A 60 -12.08 -7.18 -2.18
N LEU A 61 -11.23 -6.46 -1.43
CA LEU A 61 -11.03 -6.73 -0.01
C LEU A 61 -12.30 -6.50 0.81
N HIS A 62 -13.04 -5.43 0.51
CA HIS A 62 -14.32 -5.15 1.15
C HIS A 62 -15.28 -6.33 0.95
N ARG A 63 -15.43 -6.81 -0.28
CA ARG A 63 -16.30 -7.94 -0.61
C ARG A 63 -15.91 -9.22 0.14
N GLN A 64 -14.62 -9.50 0.24
CA GLN A 64 -14.12 -10.71 0.89
C GLN A 64 -14.27 -10.66 2.42
N LEU A 65 -13.97 -9.53 3.04
CA LEU A 65 -13.93 -9.40 4.50
C LEU A 65 -15.29 -9.05 5.11
N THR A 66 -16.27 -8.63 4.30
CA THR A 66 -17.61 -8.30 4.78
C THR A 66 -18.29 -9.51 5.40
N GLY A 67 -18.63 -9.40 6.69
CA GLY A 67 -19.21 -10.49 7.48
C GLY A 67 -18.18 -11.40 8.15
N GLU A 68 -16.90 -11.29 7.79
CA GLU A 68 -15.81 -12.07 8.39
C GLU A 68 -15.09 -11.30 9.51
N ALA A 69 -14.82 -10.01 9.31
CA ALA A 69 -14.05 -9.17 10.23
C ALA A 69 -14.55 -7.72 10.28
N GLU A 70 -14.25 -7.02 11.37
CA GLU A 70 -14.32 -5.56 11.42
C GLU A 70 -13.00 -5.03 10.87
N TYR A 71 -13.02 -4.11 9.92
CA TYR A 71 -11.77 -3.61 9.35
C TYR A 71 -11.78 -2.11 9.08
N THR A 72 -10.58 -1.58 9.01
CA THR A 72 -10.30 -0.19 8.67
C THR A 72 -9.17 -0.15 7.65
N PHE A 73 -9.33 0.68 6.63
CA PHE A 73 -8.29 0.91 5.64
C PHE A 73 -7.36 2.04 6.10
N CYS A 74 -6.07 1.76 6.16
CA CYS A 74 -4.99 2.75 6.18
C CYS A 74 -4.40 2.77 4.76
N VAL A 75 -4.62 3.86 4.04
CA VAL A 75 -4.23 3.97 2.63
C VAL A 75 -3.10 4.98 2.49
N LEU A 76 -1.92 4.49 2.14
CA LEU A 76 -0.75 5.33 1.87
C LEU A 76 -0.95 6.05 0.53
N LEU A 77 -0.90 7.38 0.57
CA LEU A 77 -1.04 8.26 -0.58
C LEU A 77 0.27 8.96 -0.84
N THR A 78 0.92 8.63 -1.94
CA THR A 78 2.19 9.27 -2.30
C THR A 78 1.96 10.69 -2.83
N ASP A 79 2.84 11.60 -2.42
CA ASP A 79 2.87 12.98 -2.89
C ASP A 79 4.30 13.34 -3.35
N GLN A 80 4.50 13.42 -4.67
CA GLN A 80 5.78 13.83 -5.28
C GLN A 80 5.76 15.28 -5.76
N THR A 81 4.78 16.09 -5.37
CA THR A 81 4.59 17.47 -5.86
C THR A 81 5.85 18.31 -5.70
N GLN A 82 6.47 18.29 -4.51
CA GLN A 82 7.70 19.05 -4.26
C GLN A 82 8.88 18.52 -5.07
N TRP A 83 9.02 17.20 -5.14
CA TRP A 83 10.07 16.55 -5.92
C TRP A 83 9.99 16.89 -7.41
N LEU A 84 8.79 16.83 -7.98
CA LEU A 84 8.49 17.17 -9.36
C LEU A 84 8.81 18.64 -9.69
N ASN A 85 8.48 19.56 -8.79
CA ASN A 85 8.74 20.99 -8.96
C ASN A 85 10.23 21.33 -8.96
N CYS A 86 11.03 20.65 -8.11
CA CYS A 86 12.46 20.95 -7.96
C CYS A 86 13.32 20.27 -9.04
N ASN A 87 12.94 19.08 -9.51
CA ASN A 87 13.77 18.26 -10.40
C ASN A 87 13.52 18.51 -11.90
N ARG A 88 12.76 19.55 -12.27
CA ARG A 88 12.55 20.03 -13.67
C ARG A 88 12.36 18.91 -14.69
N GLN A 89 11.42 18.00 -14.42
CA GLN A 89 11.08 16.91 -15.33
C GLN A 89 10.47 17.44 -16.63
N ALA A 90 10.57 16.67 -17.71
CA ALA A 90 9.87 16.98 -18.95
C ALA A 90 8.34 16.95 -18.70
N PRO A 91 7.54 17.75 -19.42
CA PRO A 91 6.09 17.79 -19.26
C PRO A 91 5.41 16.41 -19.38
N GLU A 92 5.91 15.52 -20.25
CA GLU A 92 5.36 14.17 -20.41
C GLU A 92 5.68 13.23 -19.22
N ASP A 93 6.85 13.38 -18.60
CA ASP A 93 7.22 12.62 -17.40
C ASP A 93 6.39 13.08 -16.20
N TRP A 94 6.08 14.38 -16.16
CA TRP A 94 5.21 15.00 -15.18
C TRP A 94 3.81 14.38 -15.19
N GLN A 95 3.21 14.25 -16.37
CA GLN A 95 1.92 13.57 -16.59
C GLN A 95 1.93 12.12 -16.08
N ARG A 96 2.96 11.36 -16.42
CA ARG A 96 3.05 9.94 -16.02
C ARG A 96 3.15 9.78 -14.51
N ILE A 97 3.90 10.67 -13.86
CA ILE A 97 4.13 10.64 -12.41
C ILE A 97 2.87 11.12 -11.66
N ALA A 98 2.25 12.20 -12.12
CA ALA A 98 1.03 12.76 -11.53
C ALA A 98 -0.13 11.77 -11.45
N ILE A 99 -0.40 11.01 -12.53
CA ILE A 99 -1.47 9.99 -12.53
C ILE A 99 -1.17 8.87 -11.53
N SER A 100 0.10 8.61 -11.23
CA SER A 100 0.51 7.55 -10.32
C SER A 100 0.46 7.93 -8.84
N ASP A 101 0.43 9.23 -8.52
CA ASP A 101 0.44 9.73 -7.15
C ASP A 101 -0.95 9.65 -6.51
N GLY A 102 -1.02 8.93 -5.39
CA GLY A 102 -2.26 8.74 -4.63
C GLY A 102 -2.83 10.04 -4.05
N HIS A 103 -2.00 11.05 -3.80
CA HIS A 103 -2.42 12.32 -3.18
C HIS A 103 -3.56 13.01 -3.93
N TRP A 104 -3.50 13.04 -5.26
CA TRP A 104 -4.53 13.68 -6.10
C TRP A 104 -5.90 13.01 -6.01
N TRP A 105 -5.93 11.75 -5.57
CA TRP A 105 -7.14 10.95 -5.47
C TRP A 105 -7.74 10.94 -4.08
N ARG A 106 -7.09 11.57 -3.08
CA ARG A 106 -7.49 11.56 -1.66
C ARG A 106 -8.97 11.84 -1.45
N GLU A 107 -9.45 12.94 -2.00
CA GLU A 107 -10.83 13.40 -1.79
C GLU A 107 -11.85 12.47 -2.46
N LEU A 108 -11.50 11.92 -3.62
CA LEU A 108 -12.34 10.97 -4.34
C LEU A 108 -12.40 9.63 -3.62
N LEU A 109 -11.26 9.17 -3.08
CA LEU A 109 -11.16 7.96 -2.24
C LEU A 109 -12.05 8.09 -1.00
N LEU A 110 -11.96 9.21 -0.28
CA LEU A 110 -12.76 9.44 0.93
C LEU A 110 -14.26 9.45 0.64
N GLU A 111 -14.69 10.15 -0.42
CA GLU A 111 -16.10 10.16 -0.85
C GLU A 111 -16.58 8.76 -1.27
N TRP A 112 -15.74 8.02 -2.00
CA TRP A 112 -16.05 6.64 -2.38
C TRP A 112 -16.18 5.74 -1.16
N CYS A 113 -15.21 5.75 -0.23
CA CYS A 113 -15.27 4.99 1.00
C CYS A 113 -16.52 5.33 1.82
N HIS A 114 -16.90 6.60 1.91
CA HIS A 114 -18.09 7.02 2.62
C HIS A 114 -19.37 6.40 2.03
N ARG A 115 -19.52 6.40 0.70
CA ARG A 115 -20.67 5.81 -0.01
C ARG A 115 -20.76 4.29 0.17
N GLU A 116 -19.61 3.62 0.19
CA GLU A 116 -19.50 2.18 0.43
C GLU A 116 -19.56 1.81 1.92
N GLY A 117 -19.71 2.78 2.83
CA GLY A 117 -19.77 2.53 4.28
C GLY A 117 -18.45 2.05 4.90
N LEU A 118 -17.32 2.39 4.28
CA LEU A 118 -15.97 1.97 4.69
C LEU A 118 -15.31 3.00 5.59
N ILE A 119 -14.61 2.52 6.63
CA ILE A 119 -13.71 3.35 7.43
C ILE A 119 -12.35 3.38 6.73
N CYS A 120 -11.95 4.57 6.25
CA CYS A 120 -10.69 4.78 5.56
C CYS A 120 -9.94 5.98 6.15
N GLN A 121 -8.67 5.77 6.47
CA GLN A 121 -7.71 6.81 6.81
C GLN A 121 -6.64 6.90 5.72
N PRO A 122 -6.65 7.96 4.90
CA PRO A 122 -5.52 8.27 4.06
C PRO A 122 -4.34 8.77 4.90
N VAL A 123 -3.15 8.34 4.54
CA VAL A 123 -1.88 8.73 5.17
C VAL A 123 -0.93 9.19 4.07
N GLU A 124 -0.48 10.43 4.14
CA GLU A 124 0.37 11.02 3.11
C GLU A 124 1.83 10.59 3.27
N VAL A 125 2.45 10.22 2.15
CA VAL A 125 3.87 9.89 2.04
C VAL A 125 4.51 10.94 1.12
N THR A 126 4.97 12.03 1.70
CA THR A 126 5.59 13.14 0.97
C THR A 126 7.02 12.78 0.56
N VAL A 127 7.29 12.86 -0.75
CA VAL A 127 8.61 12.61 -1.33
C VAL A 127 9.35 13.93 -1.45
N LYS A 128 10.45 14.04 -0.70
CA LYS A 128 11.25 15.26 -0.64
C LYS A 128 12.11 15.45 -1.89
N PRO A 129 12.43 16.70 -2.27
CA PRO A 129 13.24 17.02 -3.45
C PRO A 129 14.61 16.34 -3.51
N GLU A 130 15.21 16.04 -2.36
CA GLU A 130 16.57 15.49 -2.27
C GLU A 130 16.66 14.00 -2.60
N ILE A 131 15.52 13.31 -2.73
CA ILE A 131 15.47 11.89 -3.10
C ILE A 131 15.83 11.75 -4.58
N SER A 132 16.79 10.92 -4.94
CA SER A 132 17.42 10.95 -6.27
C SER A 132 16.46 10.59 -7.41
N HIS A 133 15.53 9.66 -7.17
CA HIS A 133 14.64 9.13 -8.19
C HIS A 133 13.16 9.14 -7.78
N GLY A 134 12.79 10.05 -6.88
CA GLY A 134 11.44 10.15 -6.34
C GLY A 134 10.98 8.79 -5.80
N VAL A 135 9.78 8.35 -6.18
CA VAL A 135 9.22 7.06 -5.76
C VAL A 135 9.91 5.82 -6.32
N ALA A 136 10.85 5.95 -7.25
CA ALA A 136 11.64 4.82 -7.73
C ALA A 136 12.86 4.53 -6.83
N ASP A 137 13.20 5.43 -5.91
CA ASP A 137 14.26 5.23 -4.94
C ASP A 137 13.80 4.29 -3.81
N TRP A 138 14.15 3.01 -3.92
CA TRP A 138 13.66 1.97 -3.02
C TRP A 138 14.07 2.19 -1.56
N GLU A 139 15.33 2.55 -1.31
CA GLU A 139 15.84 2.77 0.06
C GLU A 139 15.15 3.97 0.69
N ALA A 140 15.01 5.08 -0.06
CA ALA A 140 14.30 6.25 0.44
C ALA A 140 12.81 5.95 0.72
N MET A 141 12.15 5.14 -0.12
CA MET A 141 10.75 4.75 0.13
C MET A 141 10.62 3.85 1.35
N ALA A 142 11.57 2.95 1.60
CA ALA A 142 11.59 2.11 2.80
C ALA A 142 11.67 2.97 4.07
N GLU A 143 12.60 3.92 4.12
CA GLU A 143 12.75 4.86 5.24
C GLU A 143 11.51 5.74 5.43
N LEU A 144 10.92 6.27 4.35
CA LEU A 144 9.71 7.07 4.42
C LEU A 144 8.51 6.27 4.94
N VAL A 145 8.26 5.07 4.40
CA VAL A 145 7.16 4.20 4.84
C VAL A 145 7.33 3.82 6.31
N HIS A 146 8.55 3.44 6.71
CA HIS A 146 8.84 3.12 8.10
C HIS A 146 8.58 4.33 9.01
N GLY A 147 9.10 5.51 8.65
CA GLY A 147 8.92 6.73 9.42
C GLY A 147 7.46 7.14 9.57
N VAL A 148 6.70 7.09 8.48
CA VAL A 148 5.27 7.43 8.46
C VAL A 148 4.44 6.40 9.26
N LEU A 149 4.61 5.11 9.02
CA LEU A 149 3.81 4.11 9.72
C LEU A 149 4.10 4.07 11.23
N LYS A 150 5.33 4.37 11.64
CA LYS A 150 5.70 4.47 13.06
C LYS A 150 4.95 5.58 13.82
N THR A 151 4.56 6.67 13.14
CA THR A 151 3.77 7.73 13.79
C THR A 151 2.28 7.38 13.89
N HIS A 152 1.80 6.51 13.01
CA HIS A 152 0.40 6.14 12.94
C HIS A 152 0.04 4.81 13.63
N ILE A 153 0.97 3.86 13.68
CA ILE A 153 0.76 2.52 14.23
C ILE A 153 1.68 2.32 15.43
N GLN A 154 1.08 2.06 16.58
CA GLN A 154 1.80 1.73 17.81
C GLN A 154 1.46 0.33 18.26
N TYR A 155 2.46 -0.45 18.61
CA TYR A 155 2.25 -1.80 19.13
C TYR A 155 2.24 -1.82 20.65
N LYS A 156 1.29 -2.56 21.20
CA LYS A 156 1.26 -2.97 22.61
C LYS A 156 1.05 -4.48 22.64
N ASN A 157 2.09 -5.22 23.03
CA ASN A 157 2.14 -6.67 22.95
C ASN A 157 1.88 -7.17 21.51
N GLU A 158 0.86 -8.01 21.31
CA GLU A 158 0.45 -8.58 20.03
C GLU A 158 -0.62 -7.73 19.30
N THR A 159 -1.02 -6.60 19.87
CA THR A 159 -2.07 -5.73 19.29
C THR A 159 -1.49 -4.42 18.77
N ALA A 160 -2.11 -3.92 17.69
CA ALA A 160 -1.76 -2.64 17.09
C ALA A 160 -2.81 -1.59 17.46
N THR A 161 -2.39 -0.39 17.83
CA THR A 161 -3.25 0.79 18.00
C THR A 161 -2.99 1.75 16.85
N PHE A 162 -4.05 2.20 16.18
CA PHE A 162 -3.93 3.20 15.13
C PHE A 162 -4.28 4.59 15.67
N ALA A 163 -3.31 5.52 15.60
CA ALA A 163 -3.37 6.81 16.26
C ALA A 163 -4.57 7.68 15.84
N ALA A 164 -5.02 7.57 14.59
CA ALA A 164 -6.11 8.39 14.06
C ALA A 164 -7.47 8.09 14.73
N PHE A 165 -7.70 6.85 15.16
CA PHE A 165 -8.99 6.42 15.72
C PHE A 165 -8.88 5.94 17.18
N GLY A 166 -7.66 5.79 17.71
CA GLY A 166 -7.42 5.15 19.02
C GLY A 166 -7.92 3.69 19.08
N SER A 167 -8.26 3.11 17.94
CA SER A 167 -8.81 1.75 17.83
C SER A 167 -7.69 0.73 17.94
N ILE A 168 -8.00 -0.36 18.64
CA ILE A 168 -7.12 -1.52 18.80
C ILE A 168 -7.49 -2.55 17.74
N PHE A 169 -6.47 -3.08 17.06
CA PHE A 169 -6.57 -4.09 16.02
C PHE A 169 -5.82 -5.34 16.46
N ASP A 170 -6.47 -6.49 16.25
CA ASP A 170 -5.93 -7.81 16.57
C ASP A 170 -4.94 -8.29 15.51
N LYS A 171 -5.00 -7.71 14.31
CA LYS A 171 -4.24 -8.14 13.13
C LYS A 171 -4.03 -6.98 12.16
N ILE A 172 -2.88 -7.00 11.49
CA ILE A 172 -2.60 -6.13 10.35
C ILE A 172 -2.56 -6.96 9.08
N LEU A 173 -3.25 -6.49 8.04
CA LEU A 173 -3.23 -7.06 6.71
C LEU A 173 -2.47 -6.11 5.78
N ILE A 174 -1.36 -6.57 5.22
CA ILE A 174 -0.58 -5.83 4.24
C ILE A 174 -1.03 -6.22 2.84
N GLN A 175 -1.73 -5.32 2.16
CA GLN A 175 -2.01 -5.48 0.74
C GLN A 175 -0.87 -4.81 -0.06
N HIS A 176 -0.26 -5.58 -0.95
CA HIS A 176 0.95 -5.15 -1.68
C HIS A 176 0.81 -5.27 -3.21
N SER A 177 -0.41 -5.29 -3.75
CA SER A 177 -0.65 -5.43 -5.20
C SER A 177 -0.86 -4.09 -5.92
N SER A 178 -0.75 -2.99 -5.18
CA SER A 178 -0.99 -1.63 -5.64
C SER A 178 0.18 -0.71 -5.30
N GLY A 179 0.35 0.35 -6.09
CA GLY A 179 1.46 1.30 -5.98
C GLY A 179 2.63 0.99 -6.91
N THR A 180 3.69 1.78 -6.81
CA THR A 180 4.94 1.50 -7.53
C THR A 180 5.64 0.28 -6.94
N ALA A 181 6.50 -0.37 -7.71
CA ALA A 181 7.28 -1.51 -7.23
C ALA A 181 8.09 -1.16 -5.98
N ALA A 182 8.68 0.03 -5.93
CA ALA A 182 9.45 0.48 -4.78
C ALA A 182 8.58 0.69 -3.53
N LEU A 183 7.43 1.37 -3.65
CA LEU A 183 6.59 1.69 -2.50
C LEU A 183 5.81 0.46 -1.97
N SER A 184 5.30 -0.38 -2.87
CA SER A 184 4.69 -1.66 -2.49
C SER A 184 5.70 -2.60 -1.83
N SER A 185 6.94 -2.66 -2.34
CA SER A 185 8.02 -3.45 -1.73
C SER A 185 8.47 -2.86 -0.38
N ALA A 186 8.52 -1.54 -0.24
CA ALA A 186 8.81 -0.88 1.04
C ALA A 186 7.76 -1.21 2.10
N LEU A 187 6.47 -1.16 1.73
CA LEU A 187 5.38 -1.58 2.62
C LEU A 187 5.45 -3.08 2.97
N TYR A 188 5.75 -3.92 1.98
CA TYR A 188 5.95 -5.35 2.21
C TYR A 188 7.11 -5.63 3.16
N LEU A 189 8.26 -4.96 2.97
CA LEU A 189 9.42 -5.06 3.86
C LEU A 189 9.06 -4.61 5.29
N TRP A 190 8.38 -3.47 5.43
CA TRP A 190 7.92 -3.01 6.74
C TRP A 190 7.06 -4.07 7.43
N GLY A 191 6.10 -4.67 6.72
CA GLY A 191 5.27 -5.76 7.25
C GLY A 191 6.08 -6.97 7.71
N ILE A 192 7.16 -7.31 6.98
CA ILE A 192 8.08 -8.38 7.37
C ILE A 192 8.77 -8.06 8.69
N GLU A 193 9.29 -6.83 8.85
CA GLU A 193 9.93 -6.38 10.09
C GLU A 193 8.98 -6.51 11.28
N GLN A 194 7.72 -6.11 11.10
CA GLN A 194 6.72 -6.23 12.16
C GLN A 194 6.46 -7.70 12.51
N ARG A 195 6.29 -8.56 11.51
CA ARG A 195 6.12 -10.01 11.72
C ARG A 195 7.31 -10.64 12.46
N LEU A 196 8.53 -10.21 12.16
CA LEU A 196 9.74 -10.69 12.85
C LEU A 196 9.82 -10.27 14.32
N THR A 197 9.12 -9.21 14.70
CA THR A 197 8.96 -8.79 16.10
C THR A 197 7.72 -9.42 16.77
N ASN A 198 7.24 -10.54 16.22
CA ASN A 198 6.06 -11.30 16.67
C ASN A 198 4.74 -10.53 16.62
N GLN A 199 4.62 -9.52 15.77
CA GLN A 199 3.34 -8.85 15.53
C GLN A 199 2.45 -9.71 14.62
N ASN A 200 1.14 -9.69 14.87
CA ASN A 200 0.16 -10.44 14.08
C ASN A 200 -0.08 -9.76 12.72
N VAL A 201 0.83 -10.01 11.78
CA VAL A 201 0.81 -9.43 10.43
C VAL A 201 0.72 -10.53 9.38
N GLU A 202 -0.24 -10.39 8.47
CA GLU A 202 -0.38 -11.23 7.28
C GLU A 202 -0.35 -10.38 6.01
N PHE A 203 -0.07 -11.04 4.89
CA PHE A 203 0.08 -10.40 3.59
C PHE A 203 -1.00 -10.89 2.65
N ILE A 204 -1.52 -9.99 1.82
CA ILE A 204 -2.51 -10.33 0.79
C ILE A 204 -1.99 -9.85 -0.56
N TYR A 205 -1.96 -10.77 -1.51
CA TYR A 205 -1.77 -10.46 -2.91
C TYR A 205 -3.10 -10.65 -3.67
N LEU A 206 -3.44 -9.67 -4.50
CA LEU A 206 -4.59 -9.65 -5.39
C LEU A 206 -4.06 -9.63 -6.82
N ALA A 207 -4.23 -10.73 -7.54
CA ALA A 207 -3.78 -10.81 -8.92
C ALA A 207 -4.60 -9.88 -9.84
N GLN A 208 -3.92 -9.23 -10.78
CA GLN A 208 -4.57 -8.60 -11.93
C GLN A 208 -4.89 -9.66 -12.98
N GLU A 209 -5.99 -10.39 -12.82
CA GLU A 209 -6.54 -11.22 -13.92
C GLU A 209 -7.82 -10.60 -14.49
N GLU A 210 -7.99 -10.72 -15.81
CA GLU A 210 -9.24 -10.48 -16.52
C GLU A 210 -10.20 -11.65 -16.23
N GLY A 211 -11.24 -11.42 -15.41
CA GLY A 211 -12.30 -12.41 -15.17
C GLY A 211 -12.55 -12.81 -13.71
N GLY A 212 -11.76 -12.30 -12.77
CA GLY A 212 -12.00 -12.47 -11.34
C GLY A 212 -10.71 -12.50 -10.54
N SER A 213 -10.63 -11.65 -9.51
CA SER A 213 -9.49 -11.59 -8.60
C SER A 213 -9.53 -12.80 -7.65
N LYS A 214 -8.58 -13.72 -7.78
CA LYS A 214 -8.24 -14.61 -6.65
C LYS A 214 -7.32 -13.83 -5.72
N SER A 215 -7.77 -13.62 -4.48
CA SER A 215 -6.88 -13.19 -3.41
C SER A 215 -6.22 -14.42 -2.81
N THR A 216 -4.94 -14.30 -2.49
CA THR A 216 -4.23 -15.32 -1.73
C THR A 216 -3.57 -14.63 -0.56
N ALA A 217 -4.14 -14.84 0.64
CA ALA A 217 -3.47 -14.49 1.87
C ALA A 217 -2.27 -15.43 2.07
N HIS A 218 -1.16 -14.87 2.52
CA HIS A 218 0.06 -15.62 2.75
C HIS A 218 0.83 -15.07 3.95
N SER A 219 1.69 -15.92 4.51
CA SER A 219 2.52 -15.62 5.68
C SER A 219 3.66 -14.63 5.39
N GLY A 220 3.95 -14.39 4.11
CA GLY A 220 5.12 -13.63 3.69
C GLY A 220 6.45 -14.32 3.98
N SER A 221 6.49 -15.65 4.20
CA SER A 221 7.71 -16.38 4.57
C SER A 221 8.69 -16.66 3.42
N HIS A 222 8.34 -16.35 2.16
CA HIS A 222 9.17 -16.66 0.98
C HIS A 222 10.61 -16.11 1.05
N TRP A 223 10.82 -14.93 1.63
CA TRP A 223 12.16 -14.35 1.80
C TRP A 223 13.00 -15.10 2.82
N GLN A 224 12.37 -15.78 3.80
CA GLN A 224 13.07 -16.45 4.90
C GLN A 224 14.00 -17.53 4.39
N ARG A 225 13.65 -18.21 3.29
CA ARG A 225 14.52 -19.23 2.68
C ARG A 225 15.87 -18.65 2.25
N ARG A 226 15.90 -17.40 1.75
CA ARG A 226 17.15 -16.74 1.33
C ARG A 226 18.07 -16.40 2.51
N LEU A 227 17.54 -16.18 3.71
CA LEU A 227 18.32 -15.87 4.91
C LEU A 227 18.62 -17.11 5.78
N LYS A 228 17.66 -18.03 5.88
CA LYS A 228 17.78 -19.27 6.67
C LYS A 228 18.72 -20.28 6.04
N ALA A 229 18.81 -20.36 4.70
CA ALA A 229 19.71 -21.33 4.05
C ALA A 229 21.21 -21.06 4.33
N PRO A 230 21.73 -19.82 4.21
CA PRO A 230 23.08 -19.51 4.68
C PRO A 230 23.28 -19.74 6.17
N GLN A 231 22.29 -19.41 7.01
CA GLN A 231 22.35 -19.64 8.45
C GLN A 231 22.46 -21.13 8.80
N VAL A 232 21.67 -21.99 8.15
CA VAL A 232 21.76 -23.45 8.31
C VAL A 232 23.12 -23.96 7.84
N SER A 233 23.64 -23.46 6.72
CA SER A 233 24.99 -23.81 6.25
C SER A 233 26.05 -23.48 7.31
N GLN A 234 26.01 -22.26 7.86
CA GLN A 234 26.94 -21.82 8.91
C GLN A 234 26.81 -22.66 10.19
N LEU A 235 25.59 -23.03 10.58
CA LEU A 235 25.33 -23.87 11.76
C LEU A 235 25.86 -25.31 11.55
N ILE A 236 25.74 -25.85 10.34
CA ILE A 236 26.34 -27.14 9.96
C ILE A 236 27.87 -27.06 9.98
N ASP A 237 28.45 -25.97 9.46
CA ASP A 237 29.91 -25.78 9.42
C ASP A 237 30.54 -25.76 10.82
N ILE A 238 29.82 -25.24 11.82
CA ILE A 238 30.23 -25.26 13.23
C ILE A 238 29.75 -26.51 14.00
N GLN A 239 29.17 -27.49 13.31
CA GLN A 239 28.62 -28.73 13.87
C GLN A 239 27.49 -28.53 14.91
N ASP A 240 26.82 -27.39 14.88
CA ASP A 240 25.61 -27.14 15.68
C ASP A 240 24.37 -27.68 14.97
N PHE A 241 24.23 -29.01 14.99
CA PHE A 241 23.10 -29.70 14.39
C PHE A 241 21.77 -29.42 15.11
N GLY A 242 21.83 -29.13 16.42
CA GLY A 242 20.64 -28.77 17.21
C GLY A 242 20.09 -27.41 16.77
N GLY A 243 20.97 -26.43 16.60
CA GLY A 243 20.63 -25.12 16.03
C GLY A 243 20.12 -25.24 14.60
N ALA A 244 20.78 -26.02 13.75
CA ALA A 244 20.37 -26.23 12.35
C ALA A 244 18.97 -26.85 12.23
N LEU A 245 18.64 -27.82 13.08
CA LEU A 245 17.31 -28.44 13.14
C LEU A 245 16.22 -27.48 13.67
N GLY A 246 16.60 -26.52 14.52
CA GLY A 246 15.70 -25.50 15.04
C GLY A 246 15.32 -24.41 14.03
N VAL A 247 16.10 -24.26 12.95
CA VAL A 247 15.77 -23.33 11.85
C VAL A 247 14.76 -24.00 10.92
N ASN A 248 13.46 -23.85 11.24
CA ASN A 248 12.38 -24.28 10.35
C ASN A 248 12.46 -23.53 9.01
N ILE A 249 12.92 -24.22 7.95
CA ILE A 249 12.70 -23.81 6.57
C ILE A 249 11.36 -24.41 6.18
N GLU A 250 10.29 -23.60 6.25
CA GLU A 250 9.00 -24.01 5.66
C GLU A 250 9.25 -24.38 4.19
N ARG A 251 8.89 -25.61 3.82
CA ARG A 251 8.79 -26.01 2.42
C ARG A 251 7.51 -25.37 1.89
N ASP A 252 7.66 -24.35 1.07
CA ASP A 252 6.58 -23.87 0.22
C ASP A 252 6.29 -24.98 -0.81
N ASP A 253 5.26 -25.78 -0.54
CA ASP A 253 4.57 -26.56 -1.56
C ASP A 253 3.52 -25.64 -2.20
N SER A 254 3.97 -24.84 -3.17
CA SER A 254 3.11 -24.13 -4.14
C SER A 254 3.79 -24.07 -5.50
#